data_AF-A0A524PP97-F1
#
_entry.id   AF-A0A524PP97-F1
#
_cell.length_a   1.000
_cell.length_b   1.000
_cell.length_c   1.000
_cell.angle_alpha   90.00
_cell.angle_beta   90.00
_cell.angle_gamma   90.00
#
_symmetry.space_group_name_H-M   'P 1'
#
loop_
_entity.id
_entity.type
_entity.pdbx_description
1 polymer ?
#
loop_
_entity_poly.entity_id
_entity_poly.type
_entity_poly.pdbx_seq_one_letter_code
_entity_poly.pdbx_strand_id
1 'polypeptide(L)'
;MIQHEIRPGAYYDSVVLMQLQRALLELEGIHDAGVVMATQANLELLEDTGLAIQGAEARPDDLIIVVKADSKTAAEHALRQVDDLLARRRSAAASTYQP
;
A
#
# COMPACT_ATOMS: atom_id res chain seq x y z
N MET A 1 -8.49 -13.34 -3.16
CA MET A 1 -9.43 -12.25 -2.81
C MET A 1 -8.69 -10.92 -2.84
N ILE A 2 -9.29 -9.85 -3.36
CA ILE A 2 -8.67 -8.51 -3.43
C ILE A 2 -9.40 -7.58 -2.46
N GLN A 3 -8.65 -6.83 -1.65
CA GLN A 3 -9.17 -5.77 -0.78
C GLN A 3 -8.31 -4.52 -0.96
N HIS A 4 -8.90 -3.36 -0.74
CA HIS A 4 -8.19 -2.09 -0.81
C HIS A 4 -8.57 -1.16 0.34
N GLU A 5 -7.70 -0.20 0.60
CA GLU A 5 -7.90 0.90 1.53
C GLU A 5 -7.40 2.19 0.89
N ILE A 6 -8.21 3.24 0.95
CA ILE A 6 -7.82 4.59 0.52
C ILE A 6 -7.59 5.42 1.77
N ARG A 7 -6.41 6.02 1.86
CA ARG A 7 -6.03 6.88 2.96
C ARG A 7 -5.86 8.31 2.46
N PRO A 8 -6.70 9.26 2.92
CA PRO A 8 -6.48 10.66 2.63
C PRO A 8 -5.17 11.09 3.29
N GLY A 9 -4.26 11.66 2.52
CA GLY A 9 -2.88 11.80 2.98
C GLY A 9 -2.08 12.87 2.29
N ALA A 10 -1.00 13.28 2.95
CA ALA A 10 0.05 14.05 2.33
C ALA A 10 0.92 13.13 1.45
N TYR A 11 1.59 13.74 0.48
CA TYR A 11 2.46 13.06 -0.47
C TYR A 11 3.46 12.10 0.20
N TYR A 12 3.48 10.85 -0.27
CA TYR A 12 4.47 9.84 0.12
C TYR A 12 5.52 9.69 -0.98
N ASP A 13 6.80 9.58 -0.59
CA ASP A 13 7.87 9.27 -1.52
C ASP A 13 7.73 7.83 -2.05
N SER A 14 8.02 7.62 -3.34
CA SER A 14 8.00 6.31 -3.99
C SER A 14 8.83 5.25 -3.26
N VAL A 15 9.93 5.61 -2.60
CA VAL A 15 10.74 4.69 -1.78
C VAL A 15 9.92 4.13 -0.62
N VAL A 16 9.13 4.98 0.06
CA VAL A 16 8.26 4.55 1.15
C VAL A 16 7.17 3.62 0.65
N LEU A 17 6.56 3.95 -0.49
CA LEU A 17 5.52 3.15 -1.12
C LEU A 17 6.05 1.76 -1.52
N MET A 18 7.19 1.70 -2.21
CA MET A 18 7.82 0.45 -2.63
C MET A 18 8.21 -0.44 -1.45
N GLN A 19 8.69 0.16 -0.34
CA GLN A 19 9.06 -0.61 0.85
C GLN A 19 7.83 -1.12 1.59
N LEU A 20 6.77 -0.32 1.71
CA LEU A 20 5.50 -0.77 2.27
C LEU A 20 4.91 -1.92 1.45
N GLN A 21 4.92 -1.80 0.12
CA GLN A 21 4.46 -2.87 -0.78
C GLN A 21 5.23 -4.16 -0.54
N ARG A 22 6.58 -4.11 -0.47
CA ARG A 22 7.41 -5.29 -0.17
C ARG A 22 7.09 -5.91 1.19
N ALA A 23 6.94 -5.08 2.22
CA ALA A 23 6.61 -5.57 3.55
C ALA A 23 5.23 -6.24 3.61
N LEU A 24 4.25 -5.76 2.83
CA LEU A 24 2.94 -6.42 2.70
C LEU A 24 3.05 -7.78 1.98
N LEU A 25 3.90 -7.88 0.95
CA LEU A 25 4.16 -9.14 0.23
C LEU A 25 4.86 -10.20 1.09
N GLU A 26 5.56 -9.79 2.15
CA GLU A 26 6.21 -10.70 3.11
C GLU A 26 5.21 -11.29 4.14
N LEU A 27 3.97 -10.79 4.19
CA LEU A 27 2.96 -11.30 5.10
C LEU A 27 2.36 -12.62 4.60
N GLU A 28 2.09 -13.53 5.54
CA GLU A 28 1.51 -14.83 5.22
C GLU A 28 0.13 -14.70 4.55
N GLY A 29 -0.04 -15.44 3.46
CA GLY A 29 -1.28 -15.47 2.69
C GLY A 29 -1.50 -14.29 1.76
N ILE A 30 -0.48 -13.44 1.54
CA ILE A 30 -0.48 -12.37 0.53
C ILE A 30 0.20 -12.87 -0.74
N HIS A 31 -0.50 -12.72 -1.87
CA HIS A 31 -0.01 -13.08 -3.21
C HIS A 31 0.52 -11.89 -3.97
N ASP A 32 -0.13 -10.73 -3.78
CA ASP A 32 0.23 -9.51 -4.45
C ASP A 32 -0.22 -8.29 -3.64
N ALA A 33 0.46 -7.16 -3.83
CA ALA A 33 0.14 -5.91 -3.17
C ALA A 33 0.51 -4.73 -4.07
N GLY A 34 -0.34 -3.70 -4.07
CA GLY A 34 -0.12 -2.45 -4.78
C GLY A 34 -0.22 -1.29 -3.80
N VAL A 35 0.82 -0.45 -3.73
CA VAL A 35 0.85 0.72 -2.84
C VAL A 35 1.26 1.92 -3.66
N VAL A 36 0.31 2.80 -3.96
CA VAL A 36 0.49 3.89 -4.92
C VAL A 36 -0.28 5.14 -4.52
N MET A 37 0.16 6.31 -4.98
CA MET A 37 -0.67 7.51 -4.97
C MET A 37 -1.79 7.35 -6.02
N ALA A 38 -2.98 7.87 -5.76
CA ALA A 38 -4.16 7.75 -6.63
C ALA A 38 -4.14 8.62 -7.90
N THR A 39 -2.96 8.76 -8.51
CA THR A 39 -2.83 9.36 -9.85
C THR A 39 -3.43 8.42 -10.89
N GLN A 40 -3.95 8.99 -11.99
CA GLN A 40 -4.56 8.20 -13.07
C GLN A 40 -3.64 7.10 -13.60
N ALA A 41 -2.35 7.41 -13.84
CA ALA A 41 -1.38 6.45 -14.33
C ALA A 41 -1.17 5.26 -13.36
N ASN A 42 -1.24 5.50 -12.05
CA ASN A 42 -1.11 4.44 -11.05
C ASN A 42 -2.39 3.59 -10.94
N LEU A 43 -3.57 4.19 -11.15
CA LEU A 43 -4.83 3.45 -11.21
C LEU A 43 -4.84 2.50 -12.41
N GLU A 44 -4.44 2.98 -13.59
CA GLU A 44 -4.29 2.17 -14.80
C GLU A 44 -3.28 1.02 -14.56
N LEU A 45 -2.15 1.30 -13.89
CA LEU A 45 -1.18 0.26 -13.53
C LEU A 45 -1.76 -0.81 -12.59
N LEU A 46 -2.58 -0.42 -11.60
CA LEU A 46 -3.27 -1.37 -10.73
C LEU A 46 -4.25 -2.25 -11.52
N GLU A 47 -4.94 -1.69 -12.51
CA GLU A 47 -5.81 -2.46 -13.40
C GLU A 47 -5.03 -3.48 -14.23
N ASP A 48 -3.94 -3.06 -14.86
CA ASP A 48 -3.09 -3.91 -15.70
C ASP A 48 -2.44 -5.08 -14.93
N THR A 49 -2.15 -4.87 -13.65
CA THR A 49 -1.58 -5.89 -12.75
C THR A 49 -2.63 -6.80 -12.12
N GLY A 50 -3.91 -6.59 -12.40
CA GLY A 50 -5.01 -7.37 -11.83
C GLY A 50 -5.33 -7.03 -10.37
N LEU A 51 -4.96 -5.81 -9.94
CA LEU A 51 -5.24 -5.19 -8.64
C LEU A 51 -6.23 -4.02 -8.76
N ALA A 52 -7.08 -4.06 -9.79
CA ALA A 52 -8.09 -3.04 -10.05
C ALA A 52 -8.94 -2.71 -8.81
N ILE A 53 -9.14 -1.42 -8.55
CA ILE A 53 -10.07 -0.92 -7.55
C ILE A 53 -11.31 -0.35 -8.24
N GLN A 54 -12.50 -0.86 -7.89
CA GLN A 54 -13.75 -0.43 -8.53
C GLN A 54 -14.52 0.55 -7.65
N GLY A 55 -15.04 1.62 -8.25
CA GLY A 55 -15.98 2.54 -7.58
C GLY A 55 -15.38 3.36 -6.44
N ALA A 56 -14.06 3.48 -6.39
CA ALA A 56 -13.36 4.16 -5.32
C ALA A 56 -13.14 5.63 -5.70
N GLU A 57 -13.74 6.55 -4.96
CA GLU A 57 -13.49 7.99 -5.11
C GLU A 57 -12.18 8.34 -4.39
N ALA A 58 -11.08 8.42 -5.17
CA ALA A 58 -9.78 8.83 -4.68
C ALA A 58 -9.30 10.10 -5.41
N ARG A 59 -8.66 11.00 -4.68
CA ARG A 59 -8.00 12.18 -5.23
C ARG A 59 -6.53 11.87 -5.50
N PRO A 60 -5.85 12.54 -6.44
CA PRO A 60 -4.45 12.22 -6.79
C PRO A 60 -3.45 12.22 -5.62
N ASP A 61 -3.76 12.94 -4.54
CA ASP A 61 -2.99 13.04 -3.29
C ASP A 61 -3.27 11.90 -2.29
N ASP A 62 -4.27 11.06 -2.56
CA ASP A 62 -4.62 9.95 -1.67
C ASP A 62 -3.68 8.76 -1.89
N LEU A 63 -3.41 8.05 -0.80
CA LEU A 63 -2.68 6.78 -0.82
C LEU A 63 -3.65 5.64 -1.01
N ILE A 64 -3.41 4.81 -2.03
CA ILE A 64 -4.11 3.55 -2.26
C ILE A 64 -3.23 2.40 -1.81
N ILE A 65 -3.81 1.51 -1.01
CA ILE A 65 -3.22 0.22 -0.67
C ILE A 65 -4.17 -0.85 -1.16
N VAL A 66 -3.69 -1.76 -2.01
CA VAL A 66 -4.42 -2.92 -2.51
C VAL A 66 -3.66 -4.17 -2.11
N VAL A 67 -4.38 -5.19 -1.65
CA VAL A 67 -3.80 -6.50 -1.30
C VAL A 67 -4.63 -7.61 -1.93
N LYS A 68 -3.94 -8.56 -2.55
CA LYS A 68 -4.49 -9.82 -3.04
C LYS A 68 -4.03 -10.93 -2.11
N ALA A 69 -4.97 -11.63 -1.48
CA ALA A 69 -4.70 -12.62 -0.46
C ALA A 69 -5.49 -13.92 -0.67
N ASP A 70 -5.07 -14.98 0.02
CA ASP A 70 -5.78 -16.28 0.06
C ASP A 70 -7.21 -16.15 0.57
N SER A 71 -7.42 -15.30 1.57
CA SER A 71 -8.69 -15.12 2.24
C SER A 71 -8.95 -13.65 2.57
N LYS A 72 -10.22 -13.32 2.83
CA LYS A 72 -10.60 -11.99 3.34
C LYS A 72 -9.85 -11.65 4.63
N THR A 73 -9.73 -12.62 5.54
CA THR A 73 -9.07 -12.45 6.83
C THR A 73 -7.59 -12.12 6.68
N ALA A 74 -6.88 -12.78 5.76
CA ALA A 74 -5.47 -12.48 5.46
C ALA A 74 -5.31 -11.05 4.88
N ALA A 75 -6.18 -10.66 3.94
CA ALA A 75 -6.19 -9.31 3.38
C ALA A 75 -6.45 -8.24 4.45
N GLU A 76 -7.48 -8.42 5.28
CA GLU A 76 -7.79 -7.49 6.37
C GLU A 76 -6.67 -7.43 7.42
N HIS A 77 -6.01 -8.56 7.69
CA HIS A 77 -4.84 -8.58 8.57
C HIS A 77 -3.68 -7.76 7.99
N ALA A 78 -3.39 -7.90 6.70
CA ALA A 78 -2.36 -7.10 6.04
C ALA A 78 -2.66 -5.60 6.07
N LEU A 79 -3.90 -5.19 5.81
CA LEU A 79 -4.29 -3.78 5.89
C LEU A 79 -4.11 -3.21 7.30
N ARG A 80 -4.39 -3.98 8.36
CA ARG A 80 -4.15 -3.56 9.75
C ARG A 80 -2.66 -3.38 10.10
N GLN A 81 -1.75 -4.03 9.37
CA GLN A 81 -0.31 -3.90 9.61
C GLN A 81 0.29 -2.63 8.99
N VAL A 82 -0.43 -1.95 8.08
CA VAL A 82 0.08 -0.80 7.32
C VAL A 82 0.61 0.31 8.23
N ASP A 83 -0.11 0.64 9.30
CA ASP A 83 0.30 1.71 10.23
C ASP A 83 1.60 1.40 10.94
N ASP A 84 1.76 0.15 11.40
CA ASP A 84 2.98 -0.31 12.07
C ASP A 84 4.16 -0.36 11.09
N LEU A 85 3.94 -0.82 9.86
CA LEU A 85 4.95 -0.86 8.80
C LEU A 85 5.42 0.55 8.44
N LEU A 86 4.49 1.50 8.29
CA LEU A 86 4.80 2.91 8.04
C LEU A 86 5.52 3.56 9.24
N ALA A 87 5.09 3.27 10.47
CA ALA A 87 5.69 3.82 11.69
C ALA A 87 7.13 3.32 11.89
N ARG A 88 7.37 2.01 11.75
CA ARG A 88 8.72 1.42 11.80
C ARG A 88 9.65 2.07 10.79
N ARG A 89 9.13 2.41 9.61
CA ARG A 89 9.93 3.03 8.56
C ARG A 89 10.30 4.48 8.87
N ARG A 90 9.37 5.28 9.40
CA ARG A 90 9.68 6.65 9.86
C ARG A 90 10.79 6.65 10.90
N SER A 91 10.77 5.70 11.84
CA SER A 91 11.83 5.53 12.84
C SER A 91 13.17 5.12 12.20
N ALA A 92 13.18 4.19 11.26
CA ALA A 92 14.40 3.76 10.56
C ALA A 92 15.01 4.89 9.69
N ALA A 93 14.18 5.72 9.06
CA ALA A 93 14.65 6.89 8.30
C ALA A 93 15.27 7.95 9.23
N ALA A 94 14.66 8.19 10.40
CA ALA A 94 15.18 9.14 11.39
C ALA A 94 16.52 8.70 12.01
N SER A 95 16.73 7.39 12.21
CA SER A 95 17.99 6.85 12.75
C SER A 95 19.16 6.85 11.77
N THR A 96 18.92 7.05 10.47
CA THR A 96 19.97 7.08 9.43
C THR A 96 20.52 8.49 9.17
N TYR A 97 20.00 9.51 9.86
CA TYR A 97 20.57 10.86 9.84
C TYR A 97 21.77 10.93 10.79
N GLN A 98 22.98 10.71 10.27
CA GLN A 98 24.23 11.10 10.93
C GLN A 98 24.73 12.42 10.30
N PRO A 99 24.76 13.54 11.04
CA PRO A 99 25.37 14.79 10.59
C PRO A 99 26.89 14.72 10.46
#